data_AF-A0A6M5YV99-F1
#
_entry.id   AF-A0A6M5YV99-F1
#
_cell.length_a   1.000
_cell.length_b   1.000
_cell.length_c   1.000
_cell.angle_alpha   90.00
_cell.angle_beta   90.00
_cell.angle_gamma   90.00
#
_symmetry.space_group_name_H-M   'P 1'
#
loop_
_entity.id
_entity.type
_entity.pdbx_description
1 polymer ?
#
loop_
_entity_poly.entity_id
_entity_poly.type
_entity_poly.pdbx_seq_one_letter_code
_entity_poly.pdbx_strand_id
1 'polypeptide(L)'
;MHRWGGRDARDLREIPTMLHTHDDFLNAIAAQPADRTLRLVYADWLDERADPRGELIRVEEQMRQLPVFADRFWELKLRRNELRTHAGAEWCGQMRYGTECEPVFRHGIPDGWRERWRLIREFTERWHRIPMPDVGGRWAEIIEAEVRLGRRVPPSVREWIAFRHDVPVDTTDSYSFGVLD
;
A
#
# COMPACT_ATOMS: atom_id res chain seq x y z
N MET A 1 -28.26 -38.55 -5.13
CA MET A 1 -28.09 -38.06 -6.51
C MET A 1 -28.73 -36.67 -6.62
N HIS A 2 -28.02 -35.62 -6.21
CA HIS A 2 -28.50 -34.25 -6.35
C HIS A 2 -27.47 -33.41 -7.10
N ARG A 3 -28.00 -32.75 -8.11
CA ARG A 3 -27.36 -32.21 -9.30
C ARG A 3 -26.68 -30.88 -8.95
N TRP A 4 -25.39 -30.80 -9.29
CA TRP A 4 -24.63 -29.55 -9.34
C TRP A 4 -25.30 -28.60 -10.34
N GLY A 5 -25.88 -27.51 -9.84
CA GLY A 5 -26.31 -26.37 -10.65
C GLY A 5 -25.12 -25.42 -10.81
N GLY A 6 -24.56 -25.38 -12.02
CA GLY A 6 -23.51 -24.44 -12.38
C GLY A 6 -23.93 -23.01 -12.08
N ARG A 7 -23.09 -22.27 -11.35
CA ARG A 7 -23.18 -20.81 -11.31
C ARG A 7 -22.92 -20.32 -12.73
N ASP A 8 -23.99 -19.87 -13.36
CA ASP A 8 -24.02 -19.27 -14.68
C ASP A 8 -23.06 -18.07 -14.74
N ALA A 9 -22.19 -18.06 -15.74
CA ALA A 9 -21.24 -16.97 -16.04
C ALA A 9 -21.93 -15.73 -16.66
N ARG A 10 -23.16 -15.42 -16.22
CA ARG A 10 -24.04 -14.43 -16.86
C ARG A 10 -24.43 -13.23 -15.99
N ASP A 11 -23.94 -13.13 -14.76
CA ASP A 11 -24.23 -12.01 -13.84
C ASP A 11 -23.30 -10.78 -14.00
N LEU A 12 -22.41 -10.77 -14.99
CA LEU A 12 -21.49 -9.64 -15.23
C LEU A 12 -22.01 -8.63 -16.28
N ARG A 13 -23.31 -8.59 -16.56
CA ARG A 13 -23.87 -7.80 -17.69
C ARG A 13 -24.93 -6.75 -17.33
N GLU A 14 -25.07 -6.37 -16.08
CA GLU A 14 -25.82 -5.17 -15.72
C GLU A 14 -25.01 -4.35 -14.71
N ILE A 15 -23.92 -3.73 -15.19
CA ILE A 15 -23.51 -2.47 -14.57
C ILE A 15 -24.74 -1.57 -14.75
N PRO A 16 -25.40 -1.11 -13.67
CA PRO A 16 -26.63 -0.34 -13.80
C PRO A 16 -26.36 0.82 -14.76
N THR A 17 -27.16 0.93 -15.80
CA THR A 17 -27.07 1.92 -16.88
C THR A 17 -27.22 3.37 -16.39
N MET A 18 -27.04 3.66 -15.10
CA MET A 18 -27.32 4.94 -14.44
C MET A 18 -26.20 5.43 -13.49
N LEU A 19 -24.99 4.86 -13.51
CA LEU A 19 -23.86 5.51 -12.83
C LEU A 19 -23.38 6.71 -13.67
N HIS A 20 -23.98 7.88 -13.44
CA HIS A 20 -23.68 9.10 -14.19
C HIS A 20 -23.10 10.21 -13.31
N THR A 21 -23.32 10.12 -12.00
CA THR A 21 -22.79 11.08 -11.04
C THR A 21 -21.67 10.46 -10.20
N HIS A 22 -20.87 11.33 -9.61
CA HIS A 22 -19.82 10.96 -8.66
C HIS A 22 -20.39 10.13 -7.50
N ASP A 23 -21.52 10.56 -6.94
CA ASP A 23 -22.13 9.93 -5.78
C ASP A 23 -22.68 8.54 -6.09
N ASP A 24 -23.20 8.33 -7.31
CA ASP A 24 -23.64 7.00 -7.75
C ASP A 24 -22.48 6.00 -7.70
N PHE A 25 -21.31 6.39 -8.21
CA PHE A 25 -20.10 5.55 -8.17
C PHE A 25 -19.65 5.28 -6.74
N LEU A 26 -19.58 6.31 -5.89
CA LEU A 26 -19.16 6.14 -4.50
C LEU A 26 -20.11 5.21 -3.72
N ASN A 27 -21.42 5.36 -3.90
CA ASN A 27 -22.42 4.49 -3.27
C ASN A 27 -22.30 3.04 -3.75
N ALA A 28 -22.11 2.83 -5.05
CA ALA A 28 -21.92 1.48 -5.61
C ALA A 28 -20.63 0.83 -5.09
N ILE A 29 -19.53 1.58 -5.01
CA ILE A 29 -18.24 1.11 -4.48
C ILE A 29 -18.34 0.80 -2.99
N ALA A 30 -19.07 1.62 -2.23
CA ALA A 30 -19.33 1.37 -0.81
C ALA A 30 -20.16 0.09 -0.60
N ALA A 31 -21.13 -0.19 -1.48
CA ALA A 31 -21.93 -1.41 -1.45
C ALA A 31 -21.13 -2.66 -1.85
N GLN A 32 -20.16 -2.52 -2.75
CA GLN A 32 -19.34 -3.62 -3.26
C GLN A 32 -17.83 -3.30 -3.22
N PRO A 33 -17.23 -3.19 -2.02
CA PRO A 33 -15.85 -2.71 -1.87
C PRO A 33 -14.78 -3.68 -2.39
N ALA A 34 -15.14 -4.91 -2.73
CA ALA A 34 -14.23 -5.88 -3.35
C ALA A 34 -14.28 -5.85 -4.89
N ASP A 35 -15.25 -5.16 -5.49
CA ASP A 35 -15.41 -5.12 -6.94
C ASP A 35 -14.37 -4.17 -7.58
N ARG A 36 -13.29 -4.79 -8.05
CA ARG A 36 -12.23 -4.11 -8.79
C ARG A 36 -12.75 -3.53 -10.11
N THR A 37 -13.67 -4.20 -10.79
CA THR A 37 -14.17 -3.76 -12.09
C THR A 37 -14.92 -2.44 -11.95
N LEU A 38 -15.78 -2.34 -10.93
CA LEU A 38 -16.51 -1.11 -10.62
C LEU A 38 -15.58 0.08 -10.37
N ARG A 39 -14.48 -0.12 -9.63
CA ARG A 39 -13.48 0.94 -9.41
C ARG A 39 -12.79 1.37 -10.70
N LEU A 40 -12.47 0.43 -11.60
CA LEU A 40 -11.86 0.77 -12.88
C LEU A 40 -12.82 1.53 -13.81
N VAL A 41 -14.09 1.16 -13.84
CA VAL A 41 -15.11 1.92 -14.61
C VAL A 41 -15.22 3.35 -14.07
N TYR A 42 -15.18 3.52 -12.75
CA TYR A 42 -15.14 4.85 -12.15
C TYR A 42 -13.87 5.62 -12.51
N ALA A 43 -12.73 4.94 -12.60
CA ALA A 43 -11.48 5.56 -13.07
C ALA A 43 -11.59 6.05 -14.52
N ASP A 44 -12.21 5.28 -15.41
CA ASP A 44 -12.48 5.68 -16.79
C ASP A 44 -13.37 6.94 -16.83
N TRP A 45 -14.43 6.98 -16.01
CA TRP A 45 -15.32 8.15 -15.90
C TRP A 45 -14.61 9.42 -15.36
N LEU A 46 -13.64 9.26 -14.46
CA LEU A 46 -12.80 10.35 -13.95
C LEU A 46 -11.81 10.85 -15.00
N ASP A 47 -11.21 9.96 -15.79
CA ASP A 47 -10.28 10.32 -16.85
C ASP A 47 -10.96 11.13 -17.97
N GLU A 48 -12.20 10.79 -18.33
CA GLU A 48 -13.01 11.57 -19.28
C GLU A 48 -13.20 13.03 -18.84
N ARG A 49 -13.04 13.29 -17.54
CA ARG A 49 -13.13 14.61 -16.92
C ARG A 49 -11.76 15.21 -16.58
N ALA A 50 -10.68 14.59 -17.03
CA ALA A 50 -9.30 14.94 -16.71
C ALA A 50 -9.03 15.02 -15.20
N ASP A 51 -9.71 14.19 -14.41
CA ASP A 51 -9.57 14.15 -12.96
C ASP A 51 -8.43 13.18 -12.55
N PRO A 52 -7.37 13.65 -11.86
CA PRO A 52 -6.21 12.83 -11.50
C PRO A 52 -6.54 11.66 -10.56
N ARG A 53 -7.73 11.64 -9.96
CA ARG A 53 -8.21 10.52 -9.14
C ARG A 53 -8.39 9.24 -9.96
N GLY A 54 -8.61 9.34 -11.27
CA GLY A 54 -8.65 8.16 -12.16
C GLY A 54 -7.31 7.43 -12.23
N GLU A 55 -6.19 8.17 -12.27
CA GLU A 55 -4.85 7.59 -12.19
C GLU A 55 -4.62 6.93 -10.82
N LEU A 56 -5.02 7.61 -9.73
CA LEU A 56 -4.88 7.08 -8.36
C LEU A 56 -5.56 5.71 -8.21
N ILE A 57 -6.79 5.57 -8.68
CA ILE A 57 -7.53 4.31 -8.62
C ILE A 57 -6.75 3.19 -9.30
N ARG A 58 -6.21 3.43 -10.50
CA ARG A 58 -5.46 2.40 -11.24
C ARG A 58 -4.16 2.03 -10.55
N VAL A 59 -3.45 3.01 -9.98
CA VAL A 59 -2.24 2.77 -9.20
C VAL A 59 -2.56 1.91 -7.97
N GLU A 60 -3.61 2.24 -7.22
CA GLU A 60 -4.05 1.45 -6.06
C GLU A 60 -4.43 0.01 -6.45
N GLU A 61 -5.24 -0.17 -7.49
CA GLU A 61 -5.66 -1.50 -7.93
C GLU A 61 -4.49 -2.32 -8.50
N GLN A 62 -3.49 -1.68 -9.10
CA GLN A 62 -2.26 -2.36 -9.50
C GLN A 62 -1.44 -2.79 -8.28
N MET A 63 -1.24 -1.90 -7.31
CA MET A 63 -0.48 -2.19 -6.10
C MET A 63 -1.13 -3.27 -5.23
N ARG A 64 -2.47 -3.36 -5.20
CA ARG A 64 -3.22 -4.43 -4.53
C ARG A 64 -2.92 -5.83 -5.08
N GLN A 65 -2.35 -5.96 -6.28
CA GLN A 65 -2.00 -7.26 -6.85
C GLN A 65 -0.51 -7.60 -6.70
N LEU A 66 0.29 -6.66 -6.19
CA LEU A 66 1.74 -6.80 -6.10
C LEU A 66 2.16 -7.18 -4.68
N PRO A 67 3.20 -8.03 -4.54
CA PRO A 67 3.93 -8.16 -3.29
C PRO A 67 4.50 -6.80 -2.88
N VAL A 68 4.35 -6.43 -1.61
CA VAL A 68 4.82 -5.12 -1.11
C VAL A 68 6.33 -4.93 -1.21
N PHE A 69 7.08 -6.00 -1.45
CA PHE A 69 8.53 -5.98 -1.59
C PHE A 69 9.02 -5.97 -3.05
N ALA A 70 8.12 -6.09 -4.02
CA ALA A 70 8.47 -6.08 -5.44
C ALA A 70 8.91 -4.67 -5.90
N ASP A 71 9.86 -4.59 -6.84
CA ASP A 71 10.34 -3.31 -7.39
C ASP A 71 9.19 -2.43 -7.89
N ARG A 72 8.29 -3.04 -8.67
CA ARG A 72 7.12 -2.33 -9.21
C ARG A 72 6.22 -1.73 -8.13
N PHE A 73 6.11 -2.36 -6.96
CA PHE A 73 5.33 -1.81 -5.84
C PHE A 73 5.96 -0.50 -5.34
N TRP A 74 7.29 -0.46 -5.18
CA TRP A 74 8.00 0.72 -4.69
C TRP A 74 8.06 1.85 -5.72
N GLU A 75 8.20 1.53 -7.01
CA GLU A 75 8.04 2.50 -8.10
C GLU A 75 6.68 3.19 -8.05
N LEU A 76 5.61 2.39 -7.91
CA LEU A 76 4.24 2.90 -7.85
C LEU A 76 3.95 3.62 -6.52
N LYS A 77 4.59 3.24 -5.42
CA LYS A 77 4.36 3.82 -4.09
C LYS A 77 4.62 5.31 -4.06
N LEU A 78 5.70 5.77 -4.73
CA LEU A 78 6.01 7.19 -4.85
C LEU A 78 4.87 7.95 -5.54
N ARG A 79 4.48 7.48 -6.73
CA ARG A 79 3.40 8.09 -7.51
C ARG A 79 2.06 8.06 -6.79
N ARG A 80 1.74 6.94 -6.14
CA ARG A 80 0.55 6.79 -5.29
C ARG A 80 0.51 7.85 -4.19
N ASN A 81 1.62 8.07 -3.50
CA ASN A 81 1.66 9.02 -2.38
C ASN A 81 1.44 10.47 -2.87
N GLU A 82 2.01 10.83 -4.02
CA GLU A 82 1.72 12.12 -4.67
C GLU A 82 0.24 12.27 -5.01
N LEU A 83 -0.36 11.24 -5.61
CA LEU A 83 -1.76 11.24 -6.01
C LEU A 83 -2.72 11.26 -4.82
N ARG A 84 -2.43 10.52 -3.73
CA ARG A 84 -3.21 10.56 -2.48
C ARG A 84 -3.20 11.94 -1.85
N THR A 85 -2.06 12.64 -1.94
CA THR A 85 -1.94 14.02 -1.44
C THR A 85 -2.87 14.95 -2.21
N HIS A 86 -2.93 14.80 -3.54
CA HIS A 86 -3.84 15.59 -4.39
C HIS A 86 -5.32 15.23 -4.19
N ALA A 87 -5.65 13.95 -4.04
CA ALA A 87 -7.02 13.49 -3.88
C ALA A 87 -7.62 13.85 -2.51
N GLY A 88 -6.78 14.07 -1.50
CA GLY A 88 -7.19 14.42 -0.14
C GLY A 88 -7.57 13.20 0.72
N ALA A 89 -7.38 13.35 2.03
CA ALA A 89 -7.56 12.26 2.99
C ALA A 89 -9.01 11.76 3.09
N GLU A 90 -10.00 12.66 2.99
CA GLU A 90 -11.43 12.32 3.03
C GLU A 90 -11.80 11.38 1.88
N TRP A 91 -11.44 11.74 0.66
CA TRP A 91 -11.72 10.93 -0.52
C TRP A 91 -10.99 9.58 -0.47
N CYS A 92 -9.73 9.57 -0.03
CA CYS A 92 -8.98 8.33 0.16
C CYS A 92 -9.64 7.41 1.22
N GLY A 93 -10.22 8.00 2.27
CA GLY A 93 -10.99 7.30 3.29
C GLY A 93 -12.26 6.66 2.72
N GLN A 94 -13.05 7.42 1.95
CA GLN A 94 -14.27 6.94 1.29
C GLN A 94 -13.99 5.75 0.37
N MET A 95 -12.90 5.83 -0.41
CA MET A 95 -12.48 4.76 -1.32
C MET A 95 -11.79 3.59 -0.63
N ARG A 96 -11.58 3.66 0.69
CA ARG A 96 -10.81 2.69 1.49
C ARG A 96 -9.42 2.43 0.90
N TYR A 97 -8.80 3.48 0.38
CA TYR A 97 -7.39 3.49 -0.05
C TYR A 97 -6.44 3.77 1.12
N GLY A 98 -6.91 3.60 2.36
CA GLY A 98 -6.06 3.57 3.54
C GLY A 98 -5.15 2.34 3.61
N THR A 99 -4.20 2.37 4.54
CA THR A 99 -3.30 1.25 4.86
C THR A 99 -3.92 0.22 5.81
N GLU A 100 -5.24 0.13 5.86
CA GLU A 100 -5.97 -0.72 6.81
C GLU A 100 -5.71 -2.20 6.53
N CYS A 101 -4.83 -2.78 7.34
CA CYS A 101 -4.65 -4.19 7.68
C CYS A 101 -4.90 -5.23 6.57
N GLU A 102 -4.39 -4.99 5.37
CA GLU A 102 -4.10 -6.09 4.47
C GLU A 102 -2.83 -6.80 5.00
N PRO A 103 -2.84 -8.13 5.22
CA PRO A 103 -1.71 -8.81 5.82
C PRO A 103 -0.50 -8.65 4.89
N VAL A 104 0.46 -7.83 5.35
CA VAL A 104 1.70 -7.47 4.64
C VAL A 104 2.47 -8.74 4.22
N PHE A 105 2.29 -9.83 4.96
CA PHE A 105 2.90 -11.15 4.75
C PHE A 105 2.10 -12.12 3.86
N ARG A 106 0.98 -11.70 3.24
CA ARG A 106 0.14 -12.63 2.43
C ARG A 106 0.85 -13.25 1.23
N HIS A 107 1.92 -12.60 0.74
CA HIS A 107 2.75 -13.09 -0.36
C HIS A 107 3.99 -13.86 0.12
N GLY A 108 4.01 -14.26 1.40
CA GLY A 108 5.11 -14.97 2.02
C GLY A 108 6.26 -14.05 2.46
N ILE A 109 7.37 -14.68 2.84
CA ILE A 109 8.61 -14.03 3.27
C ILE A 109 9.63 -14.18 2.13
N PRO A 110 10.18 -13.08 1.59
CA PRO A 110 11.14 -13.16 0.50
C PRO A 110 12.51 -13.66 0.97
N ASP A 111 13.34 -14.15 0.03
CA ASP A 111 14.66 -14.71 0.34
C ASP A 111 15.78 -13.66 0.43
N GLY A 112 15.68 -12.60 -0.39
CA GLY A 112 16.68 -11.56 -0.48
C GLY A 112 16.61 -10.54 0.66
N TRP A 113 17.75 -9.98 1.04
CA TRP A 113 17.83 -9.00 2.14
C TRP A 113 17.03 -7.74 1.81
N ARG A 114 17.11 -7.25 0.57
CA ARG A 114 16.46 -6.03 0.11
C ARG A 114 14.94 -6.14 0.26
N GLU A 115 14.39 -7.23 -0.24
CA GLU A 115 12.96 -7.53 -0.24
C GLU A 115 12.46 -7.73 1.20
N ARG A 116 13.24 -8.40 2.06
CA ARG A 116 12.92 -8.55 3.48
C ARG A 116 12.84 -7.19 4.19
N TRP A 117 13.77 -6.28 3.91
CA TRP A 117 13.74 -4.95 4.50
C TRP A 117 12.62 -4.06 3.96
N ARG A 118 12.28 -4.17 2.68
CA ARG A 118 11.08 -3.54 2.12
C ARG A 118 9.81 -4.03 2.81
N LEU A 119 9.70 -5.34 3.06
CA LEU A 119 8.59 -5.93 3.81
C LEU A 119 8.49 -5.35 5.23
N ILE A 120 9.63 -5.26 5.95
CA ILE A 120 9.71 -4.64 7.29
C ILE A 120 9.28 -3.17 7.25
N ARG A 121 9.82 -2.39 6.31
CA ARG A 121 9.50 -0.95 6.17
C ARG A 121 8.03 -0.72 5.89
N GLU A 122 7.44 -1.47 4.97
CA GLU A 122 6.00 -1.35 4.68
C GLU A 122 5.16 -1.75 5.89
N PHE A 123 5.54 -2.82 6.60
CA PHE A 123 4.87 -3.19 7.85
C PHE A 123 4.92 -2.04 8.86
N THR A 124 6.09 -1.45 9.11
CA THR A 124 6.28 -0.34 10.03
C THR A 124 5.46 0.89 9.62
N GLU A 125 5.47 1.27 8.33
CA GLU A 125 4.66 2.38 7.81
C GLU A 125 3.17 2.16 8.05
N ARG A 126 2.64 0.97 7.73
CA ARG A 126 1.22 0.69 7.91
C ARG A 126 0.82 0.63 9.37
N TRP A 127 1.64 -0.01 10.20
CA TRP A 127 1.35 -0.24 11.62
C TRP A 127 1.40 1.06 12.43
N HIS A 128 2.45 1.87 12.21
CA HIS A 128 2.65 3.13 12.95
C HIS A 128 2.09 4.35 12.22
N ARG A 129 1.57 4.19 10.99
CA ARG A 129 1.05 5.28 10.13
C ARG A 129 2.10 6.39 9.90
N ILE A 130 3.35 5.99 9.71
CA ILE A 130 4.48 6.89 9.45
C ILE A 130 5.02 6.68 8.03
N PRO A 131 5.36 7.73 7.27
CA PRO A 131 5.90 7.56 5.93
C PRO A 131 7.29 6.90 6.00
N MET A 132 7.50 5.86 5.20
CA MET A 132 8.79 5.18 5.08
C MET A 132 9.36 5.28 3.66
N PRO A 133 10.62 5.73 3.48
CA PRO A 133 11.29 5.64 2.19
C PRO A 133 11.64 4.18 1.85
N ASP A 134 11.98 3.96 0.57
CA ASP A 134 12.54 2.67 0.12
C ASP A 134 13.87 2.38 0.83
N VAL A 135 14.31 1.13 0.76
CA VAL A 135 15.59 0.65 1.30
C VAL A 135 16.79 1.39 0.71
N GLY A 136 17.83 1.52 1.52
CA GLY A 136 18.97 2.37 1.27
C GLY A 136 18.78 3.78 1.84
N GLY A 137 19.82 4.60 1.71
CA GLY A 137 19.91 5.91 2.34
C GLY A 137 21.09 5.97 3.31
N ARG A 138 21.30 7.15 3.91
CA ARG A 138 22.40 7.41 4.88
C ARG A 138 23.79 6.96 4.39
N TRP A 139 24.01 6.94 3.07
CA TRP A 139 25.23 6.38 2.48
C TRP A 139 26.49 7.07 2.99
N ALA A 140 26.46 8.39 3.17
CA ALA A 140 27.61 9.15 3.68
C ALA A 140 28.09 8.62 5.04
N GLU A 141 27.17 8.42 5.98
CA GLU A 141 27.50 7.96 7.33
C GLU A 141 27.86 6.47 7.37
N ILE A 142 27.21 5.66 6.54
CA ILE A 142 27.56 4.25 6.40
C ILE A 142 28.99 4.14 5.87
N ILE A 143 29.34 4.94 4.85
CA ILE A 143 30.70 4.98 4.29
C ILE A 143 31.69 5.44 5.36
N GLU A 144 31.38 6.50 6.11
CA GLU A 144 32.22 6.98 7.22
C GLU A 144 32.45 5.88 8.26
N ALA A 145 31.38 5.16 8.66
CA ALA A 145 31.47 4.06 9.61
C ALA A 145 32.31 2.89 9.06
N GLU A 146 32.16 2.52 7.78
CA GLU A 146 32.96 1.48 7.13
C GLU A 146 34.45 1.85 7.09
N VAL A 147 34.76 3.12 6.79
CA VAL A 147 36.14 3.64 6.82
C VAL A 147 36.72 3.55 8.22
N ARG A 148 35.98 4.02 9.24
CA ARG A 148 36.44 4.00 10.64
C ARG A 148 36.63 2.58 11.18
N LEU A 149 35.81 1.63 10.73
CA LEU A 149 35.91 0.22 11.09
C LEU A 149 36.97 -0.54 10.27
N GLY A 150 37.53 0.07 9.23
CA GLY A 150 38.47 -0.58 8.30
C GLY A 150 37.86 -1.77 7.55
N ARG A 151 36.53 -1.88 7.48
CA ARG A 151 35.84 -2.98 6.80
C ARG A 151 34.47 -2.56 6.29
N ARG A 152 34.02 -3.23 5.24
CA ARG A 152 32.63 -3.12 4.76
C ARG A 152 31.71 -3.93 5.67
N VAL A 153 30.55 -3.37 5.99
CA VAL A 153 29.51 -4.08 6.74
C VAL A 153 28.54 -4.78 5.79
N PRO A 154 27.89 -5.90 6.21
CA PRO A 154 26.90 -6.58 5.38
C PRO A 154 25.73 -5.67 5.01
N PRO A 155 25.07 -5.88 3.85
CA PRO A 155 23.95 -5.05 3.41
C PRO A 155 22.83 -4.88 4.44
N SER A 156 22.46 -5.94 5.15
CA SER A 156 21.42 -5.86 6.20
C SER A 156 21.81 -4.94 7.38
N VAL A 157 23.11 -4.81 7.67
CA VAL A 157 23.58 -3.90 8.73
C VAL A 157 23.54 -2.45 8.25
N ARG A 158 23.91 -2.20 6.98
CA ARG A 158 23.73 -0.88 6.35
C ARG A 158 22.26 -0.44 6.41
N GLU A 159 21.37 -1.37 6.08
CA GLU A 159 19.94 -1.11 6.06
C GLU A 159 19.36 -0.86 7.45
N TRP A 160 19.81 -1.61 8.46
CA TRP A 160 19.41 -1.35 9.85
C TRP A 160 19.77 0.06 10.31
N ILE A 161 20.96 0.56 9.93
CA ILE A 161 21.38 1.95 10.23
C ILE A 161 20.39 2.93 9.59
N ALA A 162 20.10 2.80 8.30
CA ALA A 162 19.16 3.67 7.60
C ALA A 162 17.76 3.61 8.25
N PHE A 163 17.22 2.42 8.43
CA PHE A 163 15.91 2.17 9.01
C PHE A 163 15.74 2.83 10.40
N ARG A 164 16.72 2.68 11.30
CA ARG A 164 16.68 3.28 12.63
C ARG A 164 16.51 4.80 12.59
N HIS A 165 17.08 5.45 11.58
CA HIS A 165 16.97 6.90 11.42
C HIS A 165 15.69 7.34 10.73
N ASP A 166 15.12 6.50 9.87
CA ASP A 166 13.85 6.77 9.21
C ASP A 166 12.66 6.62 10.17
N VAL A 167 12.77 5.77 11.19
CA VAL A 167 11.75 5.62 12.25
C VAL A 167 11.81 6.83 13.20
N PRO A 168 10.75 7.66 13.30
CA PRO A 168 10.71 8.79 14.23
C PRO A 168 10.85 8.32 15.68
N VAL A 169 11.61 9.07 16.48
CA VAL A 169 11.98 8.71 17.86
C VAL A 169 10.85 8.98 18.88
N ASP A 170 9.60 9.15 18.42
CA ASP A 170 8.47 9.46 19.31
C ASP A 170 7.94 8.19 20.01
N THR A 171 8.82 7.54 20.78
CA THR A 171 8.51 6.49 21.75
C THR A 171 8.24 7.14 23.11
N THR A 172 7.13 7.87 23.22
CA THR A 172 6.35 7.80 24.47
C THR A 172 5.32 6.71 24.30
N ASP A 173 5.79 5.46 24.28
CA ASP A 173 4.93 4.31 24.54
C ASP A 173 4.60 4.35 26.04
N SER A 174 3.52 5.05 26.39
CA SER A 174 2.81 4.82 27.64
C SER A 174 1.98 3.53 27.53
N TYR A 175 2.59 2.43 27.09
CA TYR A 175 1.99 1.11 27.22
C TYR A 175 2.18 0.64 28.66
N SER A 176 1.26 1.06 29.53
CA SER A 176 0.99 0.35 30.77
C SER A 176 0.43 -1.02 30.39
N PHE A 177 1.28 -2.04 30.43
CA PHE A 177 0.85 -3.42 30.32
C PHE A 177 0.07 -3.73 31.61
N GLY A 178 -1.26 -3.60 31.56
CA GLY A 178 -2.14 -4.07 32.62
C GLY A 178 -1.93 -5.56 32.77
N VAL A 179 -1.31 -5.96 33.88
CA VAL A 179 -1.27 -7.34 34.34
C VAL A 179 -2.73 -7.74 34.59
N LEU A 180 -3.23 -8.68 33.79
CA LEU A 180 -4.45 -9.40 34.12
C LEU A 180 -4.04 -10.51 35.09
N ASP A 181 -4.49 -10.37 36.34
CA ASP A 181 -4.62 -11.45 37.33
C ASP A 181 -5.59 -12.54 36.83
#